data_AF-A0A9P2QY56-F1
#
_entry.id   AF-A0A9P2QY56-F1
#
_cell.length_a   1.000
_cell.length_b   1.000
_cell.length_c   1.000
_cell.angle_alpha   90.00
_cell.angle_beta   90.00
_cell.angle_gamma   90.00
#
_symmetry.space_group_name_H-M   'P 1'
#
loop_
_entity.id
_entity.type
_entity.pdbx_description
1 polymer ?
#
loop_
_entity_poly.entity_id
_entity_poly.type
_entity_poly.pdbx_seq_one_letter_code
_entity_poly.pdbx_strand_id
1 'polypeptide(L)'
;MKNIAAVGVLERIRRLAPQGAVPPYRTVEEWREWQLAEGRKRSEEINRLNHQVRVEKILNRAGIQPLHRKCSFGNYRVQNDGQRHALSQAKSIADELMTGCTNFVFSGKPGTGKNHLAAAIGNRLMAKGRSVIIVTVSDVMSVLHDGYDNGQSGEKFLQELCGVDLLVLDEIGMQRDTRNEQVTLNQIVDRRTASMRSVGMLTNLNHAAMSTLLGDRVMDRMTMNGGRWVNFNWESWRSNVGRQGM
;
A
#
# COMPACT_ATOMS: atom_id res chain seq x y z
N MET A 1 -31.20 49.78 -28.18
CA MET A 1 -31.12 48.93 -26.98
C MET A 1 -29.81 49.20 -26.28
N LYS A 2 -29.83 50.02 -25.22
CA LYS A 2 -28.64 50.37 -24.43
C LYS A 2 -28.30 49.22 -23.49
N ASN A 3 -27.03 48.86 -23.42
CA ASN A 3 -26.47 47.74 -22.70
C ASN A 3 -26.45 48.05 -21.18
N ILE A 4 -27.53 47.71 -20.46
CA ILE A 4 -27.87 48.28 -19.15
C ILE A 4 -27.18 47.62 -17.92
N ALA A 5 -26.42 46.53 -18.04
CA ALA A 5 -25.91 45.83 -16.84
C ALA A 5 -24.39 45.92 -16.56
N ALA A 6 -23.55 46.25 -17.54
CA ALA A 6 -22.11 45.95 -17.43
C ALA A 6 -21.23 47.10 -16.90
N VAL A 7 -21.57 48.36 -17.17
CA VAL A 7 -20.59 49.46 -17.02
C VAL A 7 -20.37 49.86 -15.55
N GLY A 8 -21.42 49.89 -14.71
CA GLY A 8 -21.33 50.45 -13.35
C GLY A 8 -20.90 49.47 -12.25
N VAL A 9 -21.14 48.17 -12.40
CA VAL A 9 -20.81 47.15 -11.39
C VAL A 9 -19.34 46.73 -11.52
N LEU A 10 -18.88 46.48 -12.75
CA LEU A 10 -17.49 46.09 -13.00
C LEU A 10 -16.51 47.22 -12.68
N GLU A 11 -16.89 48.48 -12.92
CA GLU A 11 -16.08 49.63 -12.48
C GLU A 11 -15.94 49.71 -10.96
N ARG A 12 -17.03 49.49 -10.21
CA ARG A 12 -16.98 49.47 -8.74
C ARG A 12 -16.06 48.37 -8.22
N ILE A 13 -16.13 47.18 -8.82
CA ILE A 13 -15.25 46.06 -8.48
C ILE A 13 -13.79 46.41 -8.76
N ARG A 14 -13.48 47.05 -9.91
CA ARG A 14 -12.12 47.48 -10.25
C ARG A 14 -11.55 48.52 -9.29
N ARG A 15 -12.38 49.44 -8.75
CA ARG A 15 -11.93 50.41 -7.73
C ARG A 15 -11.58 49.77 -6.39
N LEU A 16 -12.22 48.65 -6.06
CA LEU A 16 -12.00 47.91 -4.81
C LEU A 16 -10.90 46.84 -4.95
N ALA A 17 -10.61 46.39 -6.17
CA ALA A 17 -9.58 45.41 -6.44
C ALA A 17 -8.16 46.00 -6.27
N PRO A 18 -7.17 45.19 -5.87
CA PRO A 18 -5.77 45.62 -5.81
C PRO A 18 -5.28 46.21 -7.15
N GLN A 19 -4.42 47.24 -7.09
CA GLN A 19 -3.83 47.80 -8.31
C GLN A 19 -3.07 46.71 -9.09
N GLY A 20 -3.36 46.60 -10.39
CA GLY A 20 -2.79 45.57 -11.26
C GLY A 20 -3.54 44.23 -11.27
N ALA A 21 -4.67 44.10 -10.56
CA ALA A 21 -5.49 42.90 -10.60
C ALA A 21 -6.08 42.68 -12.01
N VAL A 22 -5.67 41.57 -12.64
CA VAL A 22 -6.17 41.14 -13.94
C VAL A 22 -7.18 40.00 -13.71
N PRO A 23 -8.32 39.97 -14.41
CA PRO A 23 -9.22 38.83 -14.33
C PRO A 23 -8.48 37.54 -14.71
N PRO A 24 -8.63 36.46 -13.93
CA PRO A 24 -7.88 35.23 -14.14
C PRO A 24 -8.26 34.49 -15.44
N TYR A 25 -9.44 34.77 -16.00
CA TYR A 25 -9.95 34.18 -17.24
C TYR A 25 -10.59 35.26 -18.10
N ARG A 26 -10.43 35.14 -19.43
CA ARG A 26 -10.95 36.10 -20.42
C ARG A 26 -12.16 35.55 -21.17
N THR A 27 -12.31 34.22 -21.22
CA THR A 27 -13.43 33.54 -21.87
C THR A 27 -14.11 32.53 -20.94
N VAL A 28 -15.33 32.12 -21.31
CA VAL A 28 -16.07 31.09 -20.57
C VAL A 28 -15.40 29.73 -20.73
N GLU A 29 -14.81 29.47 -21.90
CA GLU A 29 -14.07 28.25 -22.23
C GLU A 29 -12.83 28.11 -21.33
N GLU A 30 -12.00 29.16 -21.20
CA GLU A 30 -10.82 29.18 -20.32
C GLU A 30 -11.22 28.89 -18.85
N TRP A 31 -12.29 29.53 -18.38
CA TRP A 31 -12.80 29.30 -17.03
C TRP A 31 -13.30 27.86 -16.82
N ARG A 32 -14.01 27.31 -17.81
CA ARG A 32 -14.54 25.94 -17.75
C ARG A 32 -13.42 24.90 -17.74
N GLU A 33 -12.41 25.08 -18.58
CA GLU A 33 -11.23 24.20 -18.60
C GLU A 33 -10.51 24.20 -17.25
N TRP A 34 -10.31 25.39 -16.67
CA TRP A 34 -9.72 25.53 -15.35
C TRP A 34 -10.57 24.86 -14.27
N GLN A 35 -11.90 25.07 -14.26
CA GLN A 35 -12.79 24.44 -13.29
C GLN A 35 -12.77 22.91 -13.37
N LEU A 36 -12.76 22.36 -14.59
CA LEU A 36 -12.66 20.91 -14.77
C LEU A 36 -11.29 20.37 -14.31
N ALA A 37 -10.21 21.09 -14.56
CA ALA A 37 -8.88 20.72 -14.10
C ALA A 37 -8.77 20.73 -12.57
N GLU A 38 -9.25 21.79 -11.91
CA GLU A 38 -9.27 21.88 -10.45
C GLU A 38 -10.23 20.87 -9.81
N GLY A 39 -11.39 20.63 -10.44
CA GLY A 39 -12.33 19.59 -10.02
C GLY A 39 -11.70 18.20 -10.03
N ARG A 40 -10.91 17.86 -11.07
CA ARG A 40 -10.14 16.61 -11.13
C ARG A 40 -9.13 16.50 -9.99
N LYS A 41 -8.29 17.53 -9.78
CA LYS A 41 -7.30 17.54 -8.69
C LYS A 41 -7.95 17.34 -7.32
N ARG A 42 -9.04 18.05 -7.05
CA ARG A 42 -9.75 17.97 -5.77
C ARG A 42 -10.44 16.61 -5.57
N SER A 43 -10.99 16.03 -6.64
CA SER A 43 -11.57 14.68 -6.60
C SER A 43 -10.50 13.62 -6.29
N GLU A 44 -9.33 13.70 -6.94
CA GLU A 44 -8.19 12.82 -6.67
C GLU A 44 -7.70 12.94 -5.21
N GLU A 45 -7.60 14.16 -4.69
CA GLU A 45 -7.22 14.41 -3.30
C GLU A 45 -8.24 13.84 -2.30
N ILE A 46 -9.54 14.07 -2.53
CA ILE A 46 -10.61 13.51 -1.69
C ILE A 46 -10.57 11.98 -1.72
N ASN A 47 -10.39 11.37 -2.89
CA ASN A 47 -10.24 9.93 -3.02
C ASN A 47 -9.04 9.43 -2.20
N ARG A 48 -7.89 10.09 -2.31
CA ARG A 48 -6.68 9.76 -1.53
C ARG A 48 -6.92 9.82 -0.03
N LEU A 49 -7.57 10.88 0.47
CA LEU A 49 -7.91 11.02 1.89
C LEU A 49 -8.89 9.93 2.34
N ASN A 50 -9.92 9.65 1.54
CA ASN A 50 -10.87 8.58 1.81
C ASN A 50 -10.19 7.20 1.87
N HIS A 51 -9.20 6.94 1.00
CA HIS A 51 -8.43 5.71 1.03
C HIS A 51 -7.60 5.58 2.32
N GLN A 52 -6.93 6.65 2.77
CA GLN A 52 -6.16 6.65 4.01
C GLN A 52 -7.05 6.38 5.23
N VAL A 53 -8.19 7.07 5.32
CA VAL A 53 -9.17 6.86 6.40
C VAL A 53 -9.74 5.45 6.39
N ARG A 54 -9.96 4.86 5.20
CA ARG A 54 -10.41 3.46 5.10
C ARG A 54 -9.36 2.49 5.61
N VAL A 55 -8.10 2.63 5.19
CA VAL A 55 -6.99 1.78 5.66
C VAL A 55 -6.89 1.84 7.19
N GLU A 56 -6.89 3.05 7.75
CA GLU A 56 -6.83 3.24 9.21
C GLU A 56 -8.02 2.59 9.92
N LYS A 57 -9.24 2.72 9.37
CA LYS A 57 -10.43 2.06 9.92
C LYS A 57 -10.34 0.53 9.86
N ILE A 58 -9.83 -0.04 8.76
CA ILE A 58 -9.65 -1.50 8.61
C ILE A 58 -8.69 -2.00 9.69
N LEU A 59 -7.52 -1.34 9.83
CA LEU A 59 -6.50 -1.73 10.81
C LEU A 59 -7.00 -1.59 12.24
N ASN A 60 -7.63 -0.46 12.58
CA ASN A 60 -8.14 -0.20 13.93
C ASN A 60 -9.25 -1.18 14.33
N ARG A 61 -10.16 -1.53 13.40
CA ARG A 61 -11.21 -2.55 13.65
C ARG A 61 -10.63 -3.94 13.90
N ALA A 62 -9.53 -4.24 13.24
CA ALA A 62 -8.86 -5.52 13.31
C ALA A 62 -7.81 -5.61 14.44
N GLY A 63 -7.60 -4.53 15.22
CA GLY A 63 -6.56 -4.49 16.26
C GLY A 63 -5.12 -4.56 15.72
N ILE A 64 -4.93 -4.34 14.41
CA ILE A 64 -3.63 -4.49 13.74
C ILE A 64 -2.79 -3.26 14.00
N GLN A 65 -1.55 -3.47 14.45
CA GLN A 65 -0.63 -2.37 14.68
C GLN A 65 -0.27 -1.65 13.38
N PRO A 66 -0.22 -0.31 13.38
CA PRO A 66 0.19 0.45 12.21
C PRO A 66 1.57 0.04 11.73
N LEU A 67 1.79 0.19 10.42
CA LEU A 67 3.10 0.04 9.80
C LEU A 67 4.20 0.72 10.63
N HIS A 68 5.39 0.12 10.68
CA HIS A 68 6.58 0.72 11.27
C HIS A 68 6.88 2.09 10.60
N ARG A 69 6.27 3.18 11.10
CA ARG A 69 6.27 4.52 10.48
C ARG A 69 7.68 5.08 10.26
N LYS A 70 8.65 4.62 11.04
CA LYS A 70 10.05 5.07 10.97
C LYS A 70 10.87 4.29 9.94
N CYS A 71 10.41 3.17 9.37
CA CYS A 71 11.19 2.37 8.43
C CYS A 71 11.22 3.03 7.04
N SER A 72 12.42 3.26 6.50
CA SER A 72 12.64 3.77 5.15
C SER A 72 13.82 3.05 4.50
N PHE A 73 14.02 3.25 3.20
CA PHE A 73 15.24 2.75 2.55
C PHE A 73 16.51 3.44 3.07
N GLY A 74 16.41 4.68 3.56
CA GLY A 74 17.55 5.46 4.03
C GLY A 74 18.10 5.01 5.39
N ASN A 75 17.28 4.37 6.22
CA ASN A 75 17.71 3.84 7.52
C ASN A 75 17.83 2.31 7.55
N TYR A 76 17.81 1.66 6.38
CA TYR A 76 18.17 0.25 6.24
C TYR A 76 19.69 0.12 6.10
N ARG A 77 20.35 -0.50 7.08
CA ARG A 77 21.81 -0.65 7.09
C ARG A 77 22.25 -1.86 6.27
N VAL A 78 23.15 -1.63 5.32
CA VAL A 78 23.73 -2.67 4.46
C VAL A 78 25.13 -3.00 4.96
N GLN A 79 25.38 -4.28 5.23
CA GLN A 79 26.64 -4.82 5.72
C GLN A 79 27.18 -5.96 4.86
N ASN A 80 26.34 -6.55 4.01
CA ASN A 80 26.74 -7.63 3.11
C ASN A 80 26.02 -7.49 1.76
N ASP A 81 26.49 -8.24 0.76
CA ASP A 81 25.95 -8.18 -0.59
C ASP A 81 24.52 -8.71 -0.70
N GLY A 82 24.13 -9.67 0.15
CA GLY A 82 22.74 -10.13 0.24
C GLY A 82 21.79 -8.98 0.64
N GLN A 83 22.15 -8.21 1.66
CA GLN A 83 21.39 -7.02 2.10
C GLN A 83 21.38 -5.93 1.02
N ARG A 84 22.50 -5.74 0.31
CA ARG A 84 22.59 -4.78 -0.81
C ARG A 84 21.64 -5.18 -1.93
N HIS A 85 21.64 -6.46 -2.29
CA HIS A 85 20.76 -7.03 -3.31
C HIS A 85 19.28 -6.90 -2.90
N ALA A 86 18.93 -7.30 -1.67
CA ALA A 86 17.56 -7.18 -1.17
C ALA A 86 17.07 -5.74 -1.13
N LEU A 87 17.92 -4.78 -0.72
CA LEU A 87 17.60 -3.36 -0.77
C LEU A 87 17.36 -2.87 -2.21
N SER A 88 18.19 -3.31 -3.16
CA SER A 88 18.04 -2.98 -4.58
C SER A 88 16.72 -3.51 -5.14
N GLN A 89 16.41 -4.78 -4.88
CA GLN A 89 15.13 -5.41 -5.28
C GLN A 89 13.94 -4.68 -4.65
N ALA A 90 13.99 -4.34 -3.36
CA ALA A 90 12.92 -3.62 -2.68
C ALA A 90 12.69 -2.21 -3.27
N LYS A 91 13.75 -1.50 -3.65
CA LYS A 91 13.63 -0.21 -4.36
C LYS A 91 12.96 -0.39 -5.72
N SER A 92 13.41 -1.37 -6.50
CA SER A 92 12.84 -1.68 -7.83
C SER A 92 11.37 -2.09 -7.75
N ILE A 93 11.00 -2.92 -6.75
CA ILE A 93 9.59 -3.26 -6.45
C ILE A 93 8.79 -1.98 -6.19
N ALA A 94 9.29 -1.11 -5.31
CA ALA A 94 8.59 0.13 -4.99
C ALA A 94 8.42 1.05 -6.21
N ASP A 95 9.39 1.07 -7.13
CA ASP A 95 9.30 1.84 -8.37
C ASP A 95 8.24 1.27 -9.33
N GLU A 96 8.21 -0.05 -9.53
CA GLU A 96 7.20 -0.72 -10.36
C GLU A 96 5.78 -0.59 -9.81
N LEU A 97 5.61 -0.65 -8.49
CA LEU A 97 4.33 -0.45 -7.82
C LEU A 97 3.79 0.98 -7.94
N MET A 98 4.59 1.95 -8.40
CA MET A 98 4.08 3.30 -8.65
C MET A 98 3.17 3.35 -9.88
N THR A 99 3.50 2.57 -10.91
CA THR A 99 2.87 2.64 -12.24
C THR A 99 2.19 1.35 -12.67
N GLY A 100 2.46 0.22 -12.00
CA GLY A 100 1.88 -1.08 -12.32
C GLY A 100 1.68 -1.94 -11.09
N CYS A 101 1.79 -3.25 -11.26
CA CYS A 101 1.69 -4.25 -10.22
C CYS A 101 2.83 -5.27 -10.34
N THR A 102 3.48 -5.56 -9.23
CA THR A 102 4.44 -6.66 -9.10
C THR A 102 4.20 -7.38 -7.78
N ASN A 103 4.23 -8.71 -7.78
CA ASN A 103 4.11 -9.51 -6.56
C ASN A 103 5.52 -9.75 -5.99
N PHE A 104 5.62 -9.97 -4.68
CA PHE A 104 6.92 -10.29 -4.09
C PHE A 104 6.82 -11.22 -2.89
N VAL A 105 7.86 -12.02 -2.69
CA VAL A 105 8.07 -12.84 -1.50
C VAL A 105 9.44 -12.50 -0.92
N PHE A 106 9.47 -12.11 0.35
CA PHE A 106 10.68 -12.01 1.14
C PHE A 106 10.77 -13.24 2.05
N SER A 107 11.78 -14.07 1.81
CA SER A 107 12.00 -15.33 2.53
C SER A 107 13.31 -15.28 3.30
N GLY A 108 13.29 -15.63 4.58
CA GLY A 108 14.53 -15.80 5.36
C GLY A 108 14.27 -15.78 6.86
N LYS A 109 15.32 -15.89 7.69
CA LYS A 109 15.15 -16.02 9.15
C LYS A 109 14.53 -14.76 9.80
N PRO A 110 13.96 -14.86 11.01
CA PRO A 110 13.55 -13.69 11.79
C PRO A 110 14.72 -12.73 12.04
N GLY A 111 14.42 -11.43 12.12
CA GLY A 111 15.42 -10.40 12.42
C GLY A 111 16.35 -10.03 11.26
N THR A 112 16.11 -10.55 10.05
CA THR A 112 16.91 -10.23 8.85
C THR A 112 16.49 -8.95 8.13
N GLY A 113 15.38 -8.31 8.52
CA GLY A 113 14.95 -7.02 7.96
C GLY A 113 13.85 -7.09 6.89
N LYS A 114 13.20 -8.25 6.70
CA LYS A 114 12.04 -8.42 5.79
C LYS A 114 10.96 -7.35 6.01
N ASN A 115 10.48 -7.24 7.25
CA ASN A 115 9.44 -6.28 7.64
C ASN A 115 9.90 -4.83 7.45
N HIS A 116 11.19 -4.54 7.66
CA HIS A 116 11.74 -3.20 7.44
C HIS A 116 11.65 -2.81 5.97
N LEU A 117 12.10 -3.68 5.06
CA LEU A 117 12.04 -3.40 3.62
C LEU A 117 10.60 -3.36 3.11
N ALA A 118 9.72 -4.24 3.58
CA ALA A 118 8.29 -4.17 3.26
C ALA A 118 7.66 -2.85 3.75
N ALA A 119 7.98 -2.40 4.96
CA ALA A 119 7.54 -1.11 5.49
C ALA A 119 8.11 0.06 4.69
N ALA A 120 9.37 -0.01 4.25
CA ALA A 120 9.98 1.01 3.42
C ALA A 120 9.30 1.15 2.04
N ILE A 121 8.93 0.01 1.41
CA ILE A 121 8.11 -0.01 0.20
C ILE A 121 6.76 0.66 0.47
N GLY A 122 6.07 0.21 1.54
CA GLY A 122 4.76 0.73 1.91
C GLY A 122 4.76 2.23 2.19
N ASN A 123 5.72 2.73 2.96
CA ASN A 123 5.87 4.16 3.26
C ASN A 123 6.10 4.99 1.98
N ARG A 124 6.90 4.49 1.05
CA ARG A 124 7.14 5.17 -0.23
C ARG A 124 5.86 5.27 -1.07
N LEU A 125 5.06 4.21 -1.11
CA LEU A 125 3.77 4.16 -1.81
C LEU A 125 2.73 5.09 -1.16
N MET A 126 2.61 5.07 0.16
CA MET A 126 1.71 5.95 0.91
C MET A 126 2.04 7.44 0.73
N ALA A 127 3.33 7.79 0.63
CA ALA A 127 3.78 9.15 0.32
C ALA A 127 3.26 9.63 -1.06
N LYS A 128 2.97 8.70 -1.98
CA LYS A 128 2.35 8.96 -3.30
C LYS A 128 0.83 8.73 -3.33
N GLY A 129 0.21 8.47 -2.18
CA GLY A 129 -1.24 8.36 -2.05
C GLY A 129 -1.83 7.00 -2.34
N ARG A 130 -0.97 5.98 -2.47
CA ARG A 130 -1.40 4.59 -2.57
C ARG A 130 -1.78 4.03 -1.20
N SER A 131 -2.77 3.16 -1.18
CA SER A 131 -3.24 2.43 -0.02
C SER A 131 -2.40 1.19 0.22
N VAL A 132 -1.87 1.03 1.44
CA VAL A 132 -1.00 -0.09 1.81
C VAL A 132 -1.46 -0.67 3.14
N ILE A 133 -1.58 -2.00 3.19
CA ILE A 133 -1.80 -2.75 4.42
C ILE A 133 -0.66 -3.75 4.59
N ILE A 134 -0.10 -3.81 5.80
CA ILE A 134 0.77 -4.90 6.23
C ILE A 134 0.09 -5.54 7.45
N VAL A 135 -0.14 -6.84 7.38
CA VAL A 135 -0.91 -7.58 8.40
C VAL A 135 -0.35 -8.99 8.54
N THR A 136 -0.39 -9.56 9.75
CA THR A 136 -0.03 -10.97 9.92
C THR A 136 -1.15 -11.87 9.42
N VAL A 137 -0.83 -13.06 8.93
CA VAL A 137 -1.86 -14.04 8.56
C VAL A 137 -2.75 -14.38 9.77
N SER A 138 -2.17 -14.45 10.96
CA SER A 138 -2.89 -14.67 12.21
C SER A 138 -4.00 -13.65 12.46
N ASP A 139 -3.70 -12.36 12.29
CA ASP A 139 -4.69 -11.29 12.48
C ASP A 139 -5.82 -11.39 11.45
N VAL A 140 -5.48 -11.69 10.19
CA VAL A 140 -6.50 -11.91 9.15
C VAL A 140 -7.43 -13.05 9.56
N MET A 141 -6.87 -14.20 9.96
CA MET A 141 -7.68 -15.36 10.35
C MET A 141 -8.54 -15.07 11.60
N SER A 142 -8.00 -14.34 12.59
CA SER A 142 -8.76 -13.94 13.79
C SER A 142 -9.98 -13.10 13.42
N VAL A 143 -9.80 -12.07 12.59
CA VAL A 143 -10.91 -11.19 12.17
C VAL A 143 -11.96 -11.94 11.35
N LEU A 144 -11.52 -12.88 10.51
CA LEU A 144 -12.46 -13.72 9.75
C LEU A 144 -13.26 -14.63 10.67
N HIS A 145 -12.61 -15.28 11.64
CA HIS A 145 -13.26 -16.13 12.62
C HIS A 145 -14.31 -15.36 13.43
N ASP A 146 -13.93 -14.21 14.01
CA ASP A 146 -14.85 -13.33 14.76
C ASP A 146 -15.99 -12.80 13.88
N GLY A 147 -15.75 -12.69 12.58
CA GLY A 147 -16.73 -12.23 11.60
C GLY A 147 -17.79 -13.26 11.22
N TYR A 148 -17.52 -14.55 11.38
CA TYR A 148 -18.49 -15.61 11.14
C TYR A 148 -19.64 -15.56 12.16
N ASP A 149 -19.36 -15.19 13.41
CA ASP A 149 -20.37 -15.07 14.47
C ASP A 149 -21.36 -13.91 14.24
N ASN A 150 -20.96 -12.91 13.44
CA ASN A 150 -21.76 -11.71 13.13
C ASN A 150 -22.23 -11.63 11.67
N GLY A 151 -22.06 -12.70 10.88
CA GLY A 151 -22.69 -12.97 9.58
C GLY A 151 -22.28 -12.11 8.36
N GLN A 152 -21.87 -10.85 8.54
CA GLN A 152 -21.55 -9.93 7.42
C GLN A 152 -20.19 -9.22 7.52
N SER A 153 -19.51 -9.29 8.66
CA SER A 153 -18.27 -8.54 8.89
C SER A 153 -17.04 -9.17 8.20
N GLY A 154 -16.96 -10.50 8.13
CA GLY A 154 -15.80 -11.21 7.58
C GLY A 154 -15.60 -10.99 6.07
N GLU A 155 -16.61 -11.21 5.24
CA GLU A 155 -16.50 -11.01 3.78
C GLU A 155 -16.29 -9.54 3.43
N LYS A 156 -16.93 -8.61 4.16
CA LYS A 156 -16.69 -7.17 3.99
C LYS A 156 -15.24 -6.81 4.30
N PHE A 157 -14.67 -7.37 5.37
CA PHE A 157 -13.26 -7.20 5.71
C PHE A 157 -12.35 -7.74 4.60
N LEU A 158 -12.63 -8.93 4.05
CA LEU A 158 -11.86 -9.47 2.91
C LEU A 158 -11.91 -8.57 1.68
N GLN A 159 -13.08 -8.02 1.35
CA GLN A 159 -13.23 -7.11 0.22
C GLN A 159 -12.43 -5.82 0.43
N GLU A 160 -12.51 -5.23 1.62
CA GLU A 160 -11.74 -4.04 1.99
C GLU A 160 -10.23 -4.32 1.95
N LEU A 161 -9.80 -5.49 2.46
CA LEU A 161 -8.40 -5.95 2.44
C LEU A 161 -7.89 -6.23 1.01
N CYS A 162 -8.72 -6.79 0.14
CA CYS A 162 -8.39 -7.02 -1.27
C CYS A 162 -8.44 -5.74 -2.11
N GLY A 163 -9.01 -4.66 -1.59
CA GLY A 163 -9.20 -3.39 -2.30
C GLY A 163 -7.98 -2.47 -2.33
N VAL A 164 -7.02 -2.65 -1.42
CA VAL A 164 -5.83 -1.77 -1.31
C VAL A 164 -4.83 -2.00 -2.44
N ASP A 165 -4.02 -0.99 -2.77
CA ASP A 165 -3.01 -1.07 -3.84
C ASP A 165 -1.94 -2.11 -3.54
N LEU A 166 -1.43 -2.15 -2.30
CA LEU A 166 -0.49 -3.17 -1.82
C LEU A 166 -0.98 -3.80 -0.52
N LEU A 167 -1.08 -5.13 -0.51
CA LEU A 167 -1.29 -5.94 0.69
C LEU A 167 -0.04 -6.77 0.95
N VAL A 168 0.55 -6.64 2.14
CA VAL A 168 1.66 -7.47 2.59
C VAL A 168 1.16 -8.40 3.70
N LEU A 169 1.30 -9.69 3.49
CA LEU A 169 0.96 -10.75 4.43
C LEU A 169 2.24 -11.21 5.13
N ASP A 170 2.28 -11.02 6.44
CA ASP A 170 3.42 -11.37 7.29
C ASP A 170 3.19 -12.69 8.05
N GLU A 171 4.29 -13.30 8.47
CA GLU A 171 4.32 -14.54 9.26
C GLU A 171 3.64 -15.75 8.61
N ILE A 172 3.68 -15.82 7.26
CA ILE A 172 3.10 -16.96 6.53
C ILE A 172 3.84 -18.25 6.89
N GLY A 173 3.07 -19.29 7.25
CA GLY A 173 3.58 -20.61 7.60
C GLY A 173 4.08 -20.73 9.04
N MET A 174 3.75 -19.78 9.91
CA MET A 174 4.03 -19.87 11.36
C MET A 174 2.94 -20.61 12.16
N GLN A 175 1.73 -20.75 11.60
CA GLN A 175 0.60 -21.39 12.28
C GLN A 175 0.58 -22.91 12.10
N ARG A 176 -0.09 -23.61 13.05
CA ARG A 176 -0.19 -25.09 13.06
C ARG A 176 -1.41 -25.64 12.31
N ASP A 177 -2.43 -24.81 12.05
CA ASP A 177 -3.71 -25.24 11.47
C ASP A 177 -3.88 -24.68 10.04
N THR A 178 -3.37 -25.43 9.07
CA THR A 178 -2.99 -24.87 7.75
C THR A 178 -4.11 -24.83 6.72
N ARG A 179 -5.19 -25.61 6.87
CA ARG A 179 -6.17 -25.75 5.77
C ARG A 179 -7.00 -24.48 5.54
N ASN A 180 -7.51 -23.87 6.60
CA ASN A 180 -8.27 -22.63 6.48
C ASN A 180 -7.36 -21.46 6.07
N GLU A 181 -6.14 -21.41 6.61
CA GLU A 181 -5.11 -20.46 6.19
C GLU A 181 -4.85 -20.56 4.68
N GLN A 182 -4.60 -21.77 4.17
CA GLN A 182 -4.38 -22.02 2.74
C GLN A 182 -5.55 -21.54 1.88
N VAL A 183 -6.78 -21.89 2.26
CA VAL A 183 -7.97 -21.49 1.51
C VAL A 183 -8.11 -19.97 1.48
N THR A 184 -7.96 -19.29 2.62
CA THR A 184 -8.04 -17.83 2.71
C THR A 184 -6.93 -17.16 1.91
N LEU A 185 -5.68 -17.61 2.03
CA LEU A 185 -4.54 -17.08 1.29
C LEU A 185 -4.72 -17.24 -0.22
N ASN A 186 -5.19 -18.42 -0.66
CA ASN A 186 -5.53 -18.67 -2.06
C ASN A 186 -6.60 -17.68 -2.55
N GLN A 187 -7.68 -17.48 -1.78
CA GLN A 187 -8.72 -16.52 -2.14
C GLN A 187 -8.20 -15.08 -2.25
N ILE A 188 -7.35 -14.65 -1.31
CA ILE A 188 -6.77 -13.29 -1.32
C ILE A 188 -5.88 -13.10 -2.55
N VAL A 189 -4.96 -14.03 -2.82
CA VAL A 189 -4.05 -13.95 -3.97
C VAL A 189 -4.82 -13.95 -5.28
N ASP A 190 -5.85 -14.79 -5.39
CA ASP A 190 -6.69 -14.91 -6.58
C ASP A 190 -7.43 -13.61 -6.88
N ARG A 191 -8.16 -13.09 -5.89
CA ARG A 191 -8.95 -11.85 -6.03
C ARG A 191 -8.07 -10.66 -6.40
N ARG A 192 -6.89 -10.56 -5.78
CA ARG A 192 -5.96 -9.45 -6.00
C ARG A 192 -5.26 -9.54 -7.36
N THR A 193 -4.79 -10.72 -7.74
CA THR A 193 -4.16 -10.93 -9.07
C THR A 193 -5.16 -10.68 -10.19
N ALA A 194 -6.40 -11.17 -10.06
CA ALA A 194 -7.47 -10.91 -11.03
C ALA A 194 -7.82 -9.41 -11.15
N SER A 195 -7.60 -8.63 -10.09
CA SER A 195 -7.83 -7.18 -10.06
C SER A 195 -6.58 -6.36 -10.37
N MET A 196 -5.49 -6.98 -10.84
CA MET A 196 -4.19 -6.32 -11.08
C MET A 196 -3.66 -5.56 -9.85
N ARG A 197 -3.87 -6.12 -8.66
CA ARG A 197 -3.38 -5.58 -7.38
C ARG A 197 -2.28 -6.46 -6.79
N SER A 198 -1.27 -5.83 -6.22
CA SER A 198 -0.06 -6.52 -5.77
C SER A 198 -0.19 -7.17 -4.40
N VAL A 199 0.47 -8.31 -4.24
CA VAL A 199 0.61 -9.02 -2.97
C VAL A 199 2.09 -9.15 -2.62
N GLY A 200 2.43 -8.75 -1.40
CA GLY A 200 3.70 -9.04 -0.75
C GLY A 200 3.53 -10.17 0.27
N MET A 201 4.50 -11.06 0.36
CA MET A 201 4.52 -12.15 1.34
C MET A 201 5.82 -12.13 2.12
N LEU A 202 5.76 -12.19 3.44
CA LEU A 202 6.93 -12.31 4.31
C LEU A 202 6.87 -13.65 5.02
N THR A 203 7.93 -14.44 4.89
CA THR A 203 7.98 -15.79 5.45
C THR A 203 9.37 -16.17 5.94
N ASN A 204 9.41 -17.16 6.83
CA ASN A 204 10.63 -17.87 7.21
C ASN A 204 10.83 -19.16 6.41
N LEU A 205 9.84 -19.55 5.60
CA LEU A 205 9.88 -20.74 4.75
C LEU A 205 10.73 -20.50 3.49
N ASN A 206 11.43 -21.54 3.04
CA ASN A 206 12.06 -21.55 1.72
C ASN A 206 11.01 -21.81 0.62
N HIS A 207 11.41 -21.71 -0.65
CA HIS A 207 10.50 -21.88 -1.77
C HIS A 207 9.79 -23.23 -1.78
N ALA A 208 10.49 -24.34 -1.50
CA ALA A 208 9.89 -25.66 -1.52
C ALA A 208 8.80 -25.82 -0.44
N ALA A 209 9.10 -25.40 0.79
CA ALA A 209 8.12 -25.43 1.89
C ALA A 209 6.93 -24.49 1.62
N MET A 210 7.20 -23.33 0.99
CA MET A 210 6.17 -22.38 0.58
C MET A 210 5.24 -22.96 -0.49
N SER A 211 5.79 -23.67 -1.48
CA SER A 211 5.05 -24.41 -2.51
C SER A 211 4.21 -25.53 -1.90
N THR A 212 4.74 -26.30 -0.94
CA THR A 212 3.96 -27.33 -0.24
C THR A 212 2.82 -26.71 0.57
N LEU A 213 3.04 -25.55 1.17
CA LEU A 213 2.02 -24.87 1.95
C LEU A 213 0.91 -24.29 1.08
N LEU A 214 1.22 -23.45 0.08
CA LEU A 214 0.18 -22.73 -0.69
C LEU A 214 -0.25 -23.44 -1.98
N GLY A 215 0.51 -24.42 -2.44
CA GLY A 215 0.30 -25.09 -3.70
C GLY A 215 0.83 -24.30 -4.90
N ASP A 216 1.10 -25.02 -5.99
CA ASP A 216 1.75 -24.48 -7.19
C ASP A 216 0.96 -23.34 -7.83
N ARG A 217 -0.38 -23.39 -7.73
CA ARG A 217 -1.28 -22.39 -8.32
C ARG A 217 -1.10 -21.00 -7.71
N VAL A 218 -0.80 -20.90 -6.42
CA VAL A 218 -0.51 -19.59 -5.80
C VAL A 218 0.92 -19.16 -6.04
N MET A 219 1.86 -20.10 -6.01
CA MET A 219 3.24 -19.82 -6.33
C MET A 219 3.39 -19.25 -7.74
N ASP A 220 2.70 -19.82 -8.73
CA ASP A 220 2.63 -19.32 -10.11
C ASP A 220 2.14 -17.85 -10.16
N ARG A 221 1.05 -17.53 -9.47
CA ARG A 221 0.53 -16.16 -9.39
C ARG A 221 1.50 -15.18 -8.73
N MET A 222 2.28 -15.64 -7.76
CA MET A 222 3.31 -14.82 -7.13
C MET A 222 4.48 -14.50 -8.07
N THR A 223 4.63 -15.24 -9.18
CA THR A 223 5.62 -14.96 -10.24
C THR A 223 5.09 -14.08 -11.38
N MET A 224 3.77 -13.90 -11.48
CA MET A 224 3.16 -13.06 -12.52
C MET A 224 3.60 -11.60 -12.42
N ASN A 225 3.59 -10.88 -13.56
CA ASN A 225 3.93 -9.46 -13.66
C ASN A 225 5.32 -9.11 -13.09
N GLY A 226 6.32 -9.95 -13.37
CA GLY A 226 7.68 -9.77 -12.86
C GLY A 226 7.79 -10.03 -11.36
N GLY A 227 7.04 -11.01 -10.86
CA GLY A 227 7.02 -11.36 -9.45
C GLY A 227 8.41 -11.76 -8.93
N ARG A 228 8.75 -11.32 -7.72
CA ARG A 228 10.11 -11.46 -7.18
C ARG A 228 10.17 -12.33 -5.94
N TRP A 229 11.07 -13.30 -5.94
CA TRP A 229 11.49 -14.02 -4.74
C TRP A 229 12.83 -13.50 -4.26
N VAL A 230 12.89 -12.92 -3.06
CA VAL A 230 14.12 -12.36 -2.48
C VAL A 230 14.49 -13.10 -1.21
N ASN A 231 15.70 -13.65 -1.18
CA ASN A 231 16.22 -14.41 -0.05
C ASN A 231 16.98 -13.50 0.93
N PHE A 232 16.70 -13.69 2.22
CA PHE A 232 17.25 -13.00 3.38
C PHE A 232 18.06 -14.01 4.21
N ASN A 233 19.23 -14.37 3.70
CA ASN A 233 20.08 -15.47 4.15
C ASN A 233 21.28 -15.01 5.01
N TRP A 234 21.11 -13.96 5.81
CA TRP A 234 22.11 -13.44 6.74
C TRP A 234 21.66 -13.54 8.20
N GLU A 235 22.58 -13.24 9.12
CA GLU A 235 22.32 -13.29 10.56
C GLU A 235 21.34 -12.22 11.06
N SER A 236 20.66 -12.51 12.16
CA SER A 236 19.68 -11.61 12.76
C SER A 236 20.32 -10.29 13.21
N TRP A 237 19.70 -9.18 12.82
CA TRP A 237 20.08 -7.82 13.25
C TRP A 237 19.64 -7.49 14.68
N ARG A 238 18.71 -8.25 15.26
CA ARG A 238 18.11 -7.92 16.57
C ARG A 238 19.14 -7.88 17.70
N SER A 239 20.23 -8.65 17.59
CA SER A 239 21.37 -8.62 18.53
C SER A 239 22.13 -7.29 18.54
N ASN A 240 22.07 -6.51 17.46
CA ASN A 240 22.77 -5.22 17.34
C ASN A 240 21.94 -4.03 17.84
N VAL A 241 20.62 -4.18 17.99
CA VAL A 241 19.73 -3.11 18.48
C VAL A 241 19.97 -2.83 19.98
N GLY A 242 20.31 -3.86 20.76
CA GLY A 242 20.65 -3.71 22.19
C GLY A 242 22.03 -3.08 22.47
N ARG A 243 22.94 -3.04 21.48
CA ARG A 243 24.30 -2.48 21.64
C ARG A 243 24.41 -0.99 21.29
N GLN A 244 23.39 -0.38 20.69
CA GLN A 244 23.39 1.04 20.31
C GLN A 244 22.56 1.93 21.26
N GLY A 245 22.14 1.37 22.40
CA GLY A 245 21.38 2.06 23.45
C GLY A 245 22.15 2.21 24.77
N MET A 246 23.49 2.22 24.73
CA MET A 246 24.37 2.61 25.83
C MET A 246 25.24 3.79 25.39
#